data_AF-A0A415DWU2-F1
#
_entry.id   AF-A0A415DWU2-F1
#
_cell.length_a   1.000
_cell.length_b   1.000
_cell.length_c   1.000
_cell.angle_alpha   90.00
_cell.angle_beta   90.00
_cell.angle_gamma   90.00
#
_symmetry.space_group_name_H-M   'P 1'
#
loop_
_entity.id
_entity.type
_entity.pdbx_description
1 polymer ?
#
loop_
_entity_poly.entity_id
_entity_poly.type
_entity_poly.pdbx_seq_one_letter_code
_entity_poly.pdbx_strand_id
1 'polypeptide(L)'
;MKKIISLLLVLGMILTATMVTSFAGEAVEAQEPNSIQLIGVMGNDDADRNVTASAVMDYEELVHYYMNEKGVSEDVAKAELAEKGITGNPTTRAANAIRYQVFGRTVEVTSAYKPRIDFYCEVSHSGSGGAFWSVKKIYNVELVTKPGNISKTFNGTLKYWLRGGRSIEYVINGKFYNNGTTTISGGANIGVGESATLNFSVSVTSSYYADCYERRTATLP
;
A
#
# COMPACT_ATOMS: atom_id res chain seq x y z
N MET A 1 67.32 -28.10 34.23
CA MET A 1 66.45 -28.64 35.30
C MET A 1 65.04 -28.87 34.74
N LYS A 2 64.21 -29.67 35.42
CA LYS A 2 62.80 -30.07 35.13
C LYS A 2 61.96 -28.92 34.52
N LYS A 3 60.96 -29.14 33.63
CA LYS A 3 59.83 -30.11 33.61
C LYS A 3 59.62 -30.64 32.15
N ILE A 4 59.31 -31.91 31.82
CA ILE A 4 58.18 -32.81 32.21
C ILE A 4 56.84 -32.29 31.64
N ILE A 5 55.95 -33.01 30.90
CA ILE A 5 55.90 -34.20 30.02
C ILE A 5 54.40 -34.41 29.72
N SER A 6 54.01 -34.72 28.46
CA SER A 6 52.88 -35.60 28.08
C SER A 6 52.85 -35.79 26.54
N LEU A 7 52.36 -36.84 25.87
CA LEU A 7 52.23 -38.30 26.10
C LEU A 7 50.82 -38.85 25.75
N LEU A 8 50.79 -39.95 24.96
CA LEU A 8 49.65 -40.77 24.48
C LEU A 8 48.65 -40.07 23.51
N LEU A 9 48.23 -40.59 22.35
CA LEU A 9 48.32 -41.89 21.62
C LEU A 9 47.19 -42.93 21.87
N VAL A 10 46.14 -42.86 21.04
CA VAL A 10 45.22 -43.91 20.48
C VAL A 10 44.58 -43.20 19.25
N LEU A 11 44.58 -43.63 17.98
CA LEU A 11 44.58 -44.91 17.25
C LEU A 11 43.28 -45.74 17.33
N GLY A 12 42.26 -45.31 16.57
CA GLY A 12 41.08 -46.11 16.24
C GLY A 12 40.93 -46.26 14.73
N MET A 13 40.85 -47.49 14.24
CA MET A 13 40.81 -47.85 12.81
C MET A 13 39.56 -48.73 12.55
N ILE A 14 38.87 -48.51 11.42
CA ILE A 14 37.98 -49.43 10.67
C ILE A 14 37.38 -48.58 9.52
N LEU A 15 37.65 -48.85 8.23
CA LEU A 15 36.98 -49.83 7.34
C LEU A 15 35.46 -49.55 7.18
N THR A 16 34.85 -49.59 5.98
CA THR A 16 35.23 -50.23 4.71
C THR A 16 34.98 -49.32 3.49
N ALA A 17 35.57 -49.66 2.34
CA ALA A 17 35.16 -49.15 1.04
C ALA A 17 34.18 -50.14 0.38
N THR A 18 33.16 -49.64 -0.32
CA THR A 18 32.33 -50.42 -1.25
C THR A 18 32.26 -49.69 -2.59
N MET A 19 32.58 -50.41 -3.66
CA MET A 19 32.54 -49.91 -5.03
C MET A 19 31.18 -50.28 -5.64
N VAL A 20 30.55 -49.38 -6.38
CA VAL A 20 29.35 -49.69 -7.17
C VAL A 20 29.53 -49.14 -8.59
N THR A 21 29.12 -49.92 -9.58
CA THR A 21 29.36 -49.67 -11.01
C THR A 21 28.46 -48.58 -11.58
N SER A 22 29.01 -47.78 -12.50
CA SER A 22 28.22 -46.91 -13.36
C SER A 22 27.42 -47.71 -14.38
N PHE A 23 26.16 -47.32 -14.59
CA PHE A 23 25.35 -47.70 -15.75
C PHE A 23 24.85 -46.42 -16.42
N ALA A 24 24.94 -46.34 -17.74
CA ALA A 24 24.49 -45.17 -18.49
C ALA A 24 22.96 -45.16 -18.61
N GLY A 25 22.34 -44.03 -18.26
CA GLY A 25 21.01 -43.65 -18.73
C GLY A 25 21.15 -42.63 -19.85
N GLU A 26 20.27 -42.69 -20.85
CA GLU A 26 20.29 -41.76 -21.98
C GLU A 26 19.92 -40.33 -21.53
N ALA A 27 20.54 -39.33 -22.15
CA ALA A 27 20.28 -37.93 -21.86
C ALA A 27 18.94 -37.50 -22.46
N VAL A 28 17.87 -37.57 -21.65
CA VAL A 28 16.63 -36.83 -21.93
C VAL A 28 16.94 -35.34 -21.72
N GLU A 29 16.73 -34.52 -22.76
CA GLU A 29 16.83 -33.07 -22.64
C GLU A 29 15.75 -32.56 -21.67
N ALA A 30 16.18 -32.21 -20.45
CA ALA A 30 15.30 -31.63 -19.45
C ALA A 30 14.95 -30.20 -19.88
N GLN A 31 13.77 -30.02 -20.47
CA GLN A 31 13.18 -28.71 -20.68
C GLN A 31 13.12 -27.97 -19.33
N GLU A 32 13.76 -26.81 -19.25
CA GLU A 32 13.84 -25.97 -18.06
C GLU A 32 12.47 -25.87 -17.36
N PRO A 33 12.33 -26.35 -16.11
CA PRO A 33 11.08 -26.21 -15.38
C PRO A 33 10.91 -24.74 -15.03
N ASN A 34 10.06 -24.04 -15.81
CA ASN A 34 9.71 -22.63 -15.65
C ASN A 34 9.72 -22.26 -14.16
N SER A 35 10.70 -21.44 -13.76
CA SER A 35 10.87 -21.12 -12.35
C SER A 35 9.65 -20.35 -11.86
N ILE A 36 8.76 -21.06 -11.17
CA ILE A 36 7.70 -20.45 -10.37
C ILE A 36 8.44 -19.69 -9.27
N GLN A 37 8.71 -18.42 -9.53
CA GLN A 37 9.22 -17.48 -8.56
C GLN A 37 8.28 -17.54 -7.37
N LEU A 38 8.76 -18.14 -6.29
CA LEU A 38 8.02 -18.26 -5.04
C LEU A 38 7.90 -16.85 -4.48
N ILE A 39 6.85 -16.13 -4.89
CA ILE A 39 6.43 -14.89 -4.25
C ILE A 39 6.28 -15.24 -2.78
N GLY A 40 7.14 -14.64 -1.97
CA GLY A 40 7.20 -14.87 -0.54
C GLY A 40 5.94 -14.32 0.12
N VAL A 41 4.86 -15.10 0.07
CA VAL A 41 3.64 -14.87 0.86
C VAL A 41 4.01 -15.14 2.32
N MET A 42 4.67 -14.17 2.94
CA MET A 42 4.58 -13.98 4.37
C MET A 42 3.10 -13.69 4.65
N GLY A 43 2.40 -14.69 5.19
CA GLY A 43 0.96 -14.66 5.38
C GLY A 43 0.53 -13.55 6.33
N ASN A 44 0.22 -12.38 5.77
CA ASN A 44 -0.53 -11.34 6.47
C ASN A 44 -2.01 -11.71 6.38
N ASP A 45 -2.44 -12.71 7.17
CA ASP A 45 -3.85 -13.15 7.20
C ASP A 45 -4.80 -12.06 7.76
N ASP A 46 -4.24 -11.01 8.37
CA ASP A 46 -4.91 -9.77 8.78
C ASP A 46 -4.89 -8.66 7.70
N ALA A 47 -4.40 -8.93 6.49
CA ALA A 47 -4.51 -8.01 5.36
C ALA A 47 -5.99 -7.85 4.95
N ASP A 48 -6.57 -6.69 5.26
CA ASP A 48 -8.00 -6.45 5.05
C ASP A 48 -8.32 -6.43 3.54
N ARG A 49 -8.94 -7.51 3.06
CA ARG A 49 -9.11 -7.86 1.63
C ARG A 49 -9.78 -6.80 0.72
N ASN A 50 -10.36 -5.75 1.29
CA ASN A 50 -10.94 -4.63 0.54
C ASN A 50 -10.01 -3.38 0.50
N VAL A 51 -8.74 -3.50 0.93
CA VAL A 51 -7.68 -2.50 0.68
C VAL A 51 -6.97 -2.83 -0.63
N THR A 52 -6.89 -1.85 -1.52
CA THR A 52 -6.02 -1.88 -2.71
C THR A 52 -4.82 -0.96 -2.50
N ALA A 53 -3.72 -1.24 -3.18
CA ALA A 53 -2.55 -0.36 -3.22
C ALA A 53 -2.15 -0.10 -4.68
N SER A 54 -1.75 1.12 -5.01
CA SER A 54 -1.08 1.42 -6.28
C SER A 54 0.31 0.78 -6.33
N ALA A 55 0.96 0.85 -7.49
CA ALA A 55 2.42 0.76 -7.54
C ALA A 55 3.06 1.81 -6.60
N VAL A 56 4.28 1.54 -6.15
CA VAL A 56 5.13 2.52 -5.47
C VAL A 56 5.72 3.42 -6.53
N MET A 57 5.46 4.72 -6.44
CA MET A 57 5.74 5.71 -7.48
C MET A 57 6.82 6.70 -7.06
N ASP A 58 7.67 7.13 -7.98
CA ASP A 58 8.39 8.40 -7.84
C ASP A 58 7.48 9.61 -8.13
N TYR A 59 8.03 10.84 -8.10
CA TYR A 59 7.25 12.06 -8.31
C TYR A 59 6.70 12.17 -9.75
N GLU A 60 7.49 11.76 -10.74
CA GLU A 60 7.15 11.80 -12.15
C GLU A 60 6.04 10.77 -12.46
N GLU A 61 6.16 9.56 -11.91
CA GLU A 61 5.10 8.54 -11.92
C GLU A 61 3.83 9.01 -11.20
N LEU A 62 3.95 9.70 -10.06
CA LEU A 62 2.80 10.30 -9.35
C LEU A 62 2.09 11.37 -10.21
N VAL A 63 2.84 12.25 -10.88
CA VAL A 63 2.25 13.27 -11.77
C VAL A 63 1.45 12.59 -12.88
N HIS A 64 2.00 11.56 -13.54
CA HIS A 64 1.28 10.80 -14.56
C HIS A 64 0.06 10.05 -14.00
N TYR A 65 0.15 9.47 -12.79
CA TYR A 65 -0.99 8.86 -12.11
C TYR A 65 -2.11 9.88 -11.85
N TYR A 66 -1.76 11.07 -11.36
CA TYR A 66 -2.72 12.14 -11.06
C TYR A 66 -3.37 12.70 -12.34
N MET A 67 -2.61 12.89 -13.42
CA MET A 67 -3.15 13.26 -14.73
C MET A 67 -4.20 12.25 -15.21
N ASN A 68 -3.94 10.94 -15.04
CA ASN A 68 -4.84 9.88 -15.50
C ASN A 68 -6.12 9.75 -14.65
N GLU A 69 -6.03 9.74 -13.31
CA GLU A 69 -7.23 9.63 -12.45
C GLU A 69 -8.10 10.90 -12.50
N LYS A 70 -7.53 12.07 -12.81
CA LYS A 70 -8.26 13.36 -12.85
C LYS A 70 -8.68 13.83 -14.25
N GLY A 71 -7.97 13.43 -15.29
CA GLY A 71 -8.13 13.96 -16.65
C GLY A 71 -7.59 15.39 -16.83
N VAL A 72 -6.50 15.74 -16.13
CA VAL A 72 -5.89 17.09 -16.16
C VAL A 72 -4.53 17.09 -16.88
N SER A 73 -4.05 18.29 -17.26
CA SER A 73 -2.71 18.45 -17.83
C SER A 73 -1.60 18.32 -16.78
N GLU A 74 -0.37 18.09 -17.24
CA GLU A 74 0.82 17.94 -16.40
C GLU A 74 1.07 19.16 -15.50
N ASP A 75 0.90 20.38 -16.03
CA ASP A 75 1.06 21.62 -15.26
C ASP A 75 0.00 21.77 -14.15
N VAL A 76 -1.25 21.37 -14.42
CA VAL A 76 -2.33 21.40 -13.42
C VAL A 76 -2.09 20.34 -12.34
N ALA A 77 -1.68 19.12 -12.73
CA ALA A 77 -1.31 18.08 -11.78
C ALA A 77 -0.15 18.52 -10.87
N LYS A 78 0.91 19.13 -11.43
CA LYS A 78 2.03 19.67 -10.65
C LYS A 78 1.62 20.83 -9.74
N ALA A 79 0.71 21.71 -10.18
CA ALA A 79 0.20 22.80 -9.35
C ALA A 79 -0.62 22.28 -8.15
N GLU A 80 -1.58 21.38 -8.39
CA GLU A 80 -2.40 20.78 -7.31
C GLU A 80 -1.57 19.91 -6.35
N LEU A 81 -0.49 19.27 -6.83
CA LEU A 81 0.46 18.57 -5.98
C LEU A 81 1.33 19.55 -5.16
N ALA A 82 1.79 20.65 -5.76
CA ALA A 82 2.55 21.68 -5.06
C ALA A 82 1.75 22.36 -3.93
N GLU A 83 0.45 22.60 -4.11
CA GLU A 83 -0.45 23.08 -3.05
C GLU A 83 -0.53 22.10 -1.85
N LYS A 84 -0.40 20.79 -2.12
CA LYS A 84 -0.34 19.73 -1.09
C LYS A 84 1.07 19.57 -0.49
N GLY A 85 2.03 20.41 -0.91
CA GLY A 85 3.43 20.37 -0.48
C GLY A 85 4.27 19.31 -1.19
N ILE A 86 3.84 18.83 -2.36
CA ILE A 86 4.48 17.77 -3.15
C ILE A 86 5.07 18.38 -4.42
N THR A 87 6.38 18.67 -4.42
CA THR A 87 7.06 19.44 -5.48
C THR A 87 8.20 18.70 -6.19
N GLY A 88 8.49 17.46 -5.79
CA GLY A 88 9.58 16.65 -6.31
C GLY A 88 9.91 15.48 -5.40
N ASN A 89 10.72 14.54 -5.89
CA ASN A 89 11.21 13.40 -5.11
C ASN A 89 11.95 13.87 -3.83
N PRO A 90 11.53 13.48 -2.60
CA PRO A 90 12.14 14.00 -1.38
C PRO A 90 13.60 13.55 -1.23
N THR A 91 14.49 14.53 -1.02
CA THR A 91 15.94 14.41 -1.09
C THR A 91 16.54 13.49 -0.01
N THR A 92 16.52 12.18 -0.29
CA THR A 92 16.90 11.13 0.65
C THR A 92 17.98 10.21 0.06
N ARG A 93 18.92 9.76 0.91
CA ARG A 93 19.85 8.68 0.54
C ARG A 93 19.03 7.42 0.25
N ALA A 94 19.40 6.66 -0.79
CA ALA A 94 18.65 5.53 -1.33
C ALA A 94 18.22 4.45 -0.30
N ALA A 95 18.89 4.36 0.86
CA ALA A 95 18.53 3.44 1.94
C ALA A 95 17.22 3.79 2.69
N ASN A 96 16.67 5.00 2.51
CA ASN A 96 15.37 5.44 3.05
C ASN A 96 14.65 6.32 2.00
N ALA A 97 14.55 5.82 0.77
CA ALA A 97 13.92 6.55 -0.33
C ALA A 97 12.44 6.82 -0.02
N ILE A 98 12.04 8.10 -0.02
CA ILE A 98 10.62 8.46 0.00
C ILE A 98 10.04 8.30 -1.41
N ARG A 99 8.84 7.73 -1.47
CA ARG A 99 8.04 7.44 -2.65
C ARG A 99 6.58 7.74 -2.35
N TYR A 100 5.74 7.65 -3.37
CA TYR A 100 4.30 7.89 -3.28
C TYR A 100 3.54 6.60 -3.51
N GLN A 101 2.45 6.40 -2.76
CA GLN A 101 1.56 5.27 -2.95
C GLN A 101 0.14 5.67 -2.56
N VAL A 102 -0.85 5.17 -3.30
CA VAL A 102 -2.27 5.39 -3.02
C VAL A 102 -2.86 4.10 -2.47
N PHE A 103 -3.44 4.18 -1.28
CA PHE A 103 -4.17 3.08 -0.66
C PHE A 103 -5.66 3.32 -0.83
N GLY A 104 -6.30 2.52 -1.68
CA GLY A 104 -7.72 2.60 -1.95
C GLY A 104 -8.52 1.69 -1.02
N ARG A 105 -9.71 2.14 -0.63
CA ARG A 105 -10.60 1.40 0.26
C ARG A 105 -12.04 1.44 -0.23
N THR A 106 -12.59 0.27 -0.56
CA THR A 106 -14.02 0.17 -0.94
C THR A 106 -14.91 0.30 0.30
N VAL A 107 -15.92 1.17 0.22
CA VAL A 107 -17.00 1.34 1.20
C VAL A 107 -18.27 0.72 0.64
N GLU A 108 -18.91 -0.19 1.37
CA GLU A 108 -20.09 -0.92 0.88
C GLU A 108 -21.39 -0.22 1.29
N VAL A 109 -21.84 0.76 0.48
CA VAL A 109 -23.05 1.54 0.74
C VAL A 109 -24.31 0.76 0.34
N THR A 110 -24.29 0.11 -0.82
CA THR A 110 -25.28 -0.90 -1.21
C THR A 110 -24.60 -2.04 -1.99
N SER A 111 -25.31 -3.13 -2.25
CA SER A 111 -24.81 -4.20 -3.13
C SER A 111 -24.45 -3.72 -4.54
N ALA A 112 -25.11 -2.64 -5.02
CA ALA A 112 -24.95 -2.09 -6.36
C ALA A 112 -24.09 -0.81 -6.42
N TYR A 113 -23.80 -0.15 -5.28
CA TYR A 113 -23.03 1.09 -5.23
C TYR A 113 -21.96 1.00 -4.14
N LYS A 114 -20.70 0.95 -4.59
CA LYS A 114 -19.51 0.74 -3.77
C LYS A 114 -18.45 1.81 -4.08
N PRO A 115 -18.55 3.03 -3.49
CA PRO A 115 -17.54 4.08 -3.65
C PRO A 115 -16.20 3.70 -3.00
N ARG A 116 -15.15 4.43 -3.35
CA ARG A 116 -13.77 4.21 -2.88
C ARG A 116 -13.29 5.42 -2.07
N ILE A 117 -12.63 5.19 -0.94
CA ILE A 117 -11.82 6.21 -0.24
C ILE A 117 -10.37 5.99 -0.65
N ASP A 118 -9.69 7.02 -1.14
CA ASP A 118 -8.28 6.94 -1.52
C ASP A 118 -7.41 7.77 -0.58
N PHE A 119 -6.43 7.11 0.05
CA PHE A 119 -5.43 7.74 0.91
C PHE A 119 -4.12 7.88 0.13
N TYR A 120 -3.79 9.10 -0.27
CA TYR A 120 -2.55 9.41 -0.98
C TYR A 120 -1.43 9.62 0.04
N CYS A 121 -0.41 8.77 -0.02
CA CYS A 121 0.61 8.63 1.02
C CYS A 121 2.02 8.90 0.50
N GLU A 122 2.84 9.54 1.32
CA GLU A 122 4.29 9.39 1.25
C GLU A 122 4.69 8.14 2.03
N VAL A 123 5.39 7.22 1.37
CA VAL A 123 5.93 5.99 1.94
C VAL A 123 7.46 6.03 1.89
N SER A 124 8.11 5.61 2.97
CA SER A 124 9.56 5.35 2.97
C SER A 124 9.81 3.87 2.69
N HIS A 125 10.66 3.54 1.71
CA HIS A 125 11.19 2.19 1.52
C HIS A 125 12.65 2.11 1.98
N SER A 126 12.99 1.00 2.65
CA SER A 126 14.33 0.69 3.13
C SER A 126 14.64 -0.81 3.11
N GLY A 127 15.92 -1.16 3.26
CA GLY A 127 16.42 -2.53 3.06
C GLY A 127 16.54 -2.92 1.58
N SER A 128 17.09 -4.11 1.33
CA SER A 128 17.19 -4.64 -0.04
C SER A 128 15.80 -4.85 -0.64
N GLY A 129 15.61 -4.46 -1.91
CA GLY A 129 14.32 -4.53 -2.59
C GLY A 129 13.20 -3.66 -1.99
N GLY A 130 13.51 -2.77 -1.04
CA GLY A 130 12.49 -1.97 -0.35
C GLY A 130 11.58 -2.77 0.59
N ALA A 131 12.04 -3.93 1.06
CA ALA A 131 11.27 -4.91 1.85
C ALA A 131 10.72 -4.36 3.19
N PHE A 132 11.36 -3.33 3.76
CA PHE A 132 10.81 -2.61 4.90
C PHE A 132 10.20 -1.30 4.42
N TRP A 133 8.91 -1.10 4.67
CA TRP A 133 8.24 0.13 4.26
C TRP A 133 7.22 0.65 5.28
N SER A 134 7.01 1.96 5.26
CA SER A 134 6.02 2.63 6.10
C SER A 134 5.52 3.94 5.50
N VAL A 135 4.22 4.20 5.60
CA VAL A 135 3.63 5.54 5.44
C VAL A 135 4.27 6.50 6.44
N LYS A 136 4.68 7.68 5.99
CA LYS A 136 5.14 8.81 6.82
C LYS A 136 4.09 9.91 6.93
N LYS A 137 3.39 10.19 5.84
CA LYS A 137 2.41 11.28 5.72
C LYS A 137 1.26 10.85 4.81
N ILE A 138 0.03 11.18 5.17
CA ILE A 138 -1.11 11.22 4.23
C ILE A 138 -1.22 12.68 3.78
N TYR A 139 -1.10 12.96 2.47
CA TYR A 139 -1.08 14.32 1.91
C TYR A 139 -2.34 14.68 1.08
N ASN A 140 -3.19 13.70 0.82
CA ASN A 140 -4.50 13.91 0.21
C ASN A 140 -5.41 12.75 0.61
N VAL A 141 -6.70 13.01 0.81
CA VAL A 141 -7.71 11.96 0.99
C VAL A 141 -8.91 12.31 0.14
N GLU A 142 -9.44 11.33 -0.59
CA GLU A 142 -10.54 11.55 -1.53
C GLU A 142 -11.64 10.50 -1.37
N LEU A 143 -12.87 10.89 -1.70
CA LEU A 143 -14.02 9.99 -1.77
C LEU A 143 -14.49 9.92 -3.22
N VAL A 144 -14.14 8.84 -3.91
CA VAL A 144 -14.52 8.57 -5.30
C VAL A 144 -15.96 8.05 -5.33
N THR A 145 -16.90 8.97 -5.56
CA THR A 145 -18.35 8.70 -5.60
C THR A 145 -18.88 8.27 -6.97
N LYS A 146 -17.99 7.97 -7.92
CA LYS A 146 -18.32 7.50 -9.27
C LYS A 146 -17.65 6.15 -9.62
N PRO A 147 -18.02 5.03 -8.95
CA PRO A 147 -17.66 3.69 -9.39
C PRO A 147 -18.32 3.38 -10.75
N GLY A 148 -17.52 3.46 -11.82
CA GLY A 148 -17.95 3.20 -13.19
C GLY A 148 -19.04 4.18 -13.67
N ASN A 149 -20.22 3.64 -14.00
CA ASN A 149 -21.33 4.42 -14.55
C ASN A 149 -22.30 4.96 -13.48
N ILE A 150 -22.15 4.59 -12.21
CA ILE A 150 -23.02 5.08 -11.13
C ILE A 150 -22.31 6.23 -10.41
N SER A 151 -22.84 7.44 -10.54
CA SER A 151 -22.44 8.60 -9.75
C SER A 151 -23.43 8.89 -8.62
N LYS A 152 -22.92 9.41 -7.50
CA LYS A 152 -23.68 9.99 -6.38
C LYS A 152 -22.97 11.22 -5.83
N THR A 153 -23.69 12.06 -5.11
CA THR A 153 -23.14 13.11 -4.23
C THR A 153 -23.18 12.65 -2.77
N PHE A 154 -22.33 13.20 -1.91
CA PHE A 154 -22.21 12.78 -0.49
C PHE A 154 -22.30 13.98 0.46
N ASN A 155 -23.18 13.91 1.45
CA ASN A 155 -23.28 14.90 2.53
C ASN A 155 -22.86 14.24 3.86
N GLY A 156 -21.90 14.82 4.58
CA GLY A 156 -21.42 14.26 5.84
C GLY A 156 -19.93 14.53 6.08
N THR A 157 -19.25 13.58 6.72
CA THR A 157 -17.83 13.69 7.07
C THR A 157 -17.05 12.41 6.78
N LEU A 158 -15.77 12.58 6.45
CA LEU A 158 -14.76 11.53 6.46
C LEU A 158 -13.65 11.97 7.42
N LYS A 159 -13.55 11.30 8.57
CA LYS A 159 -12.48 11.48 9.54
C LYS A 159 -11.43 10.40 9.33
N TYR A 160 -10.15 10.75 9.44
CA TYR A 160 -9.06 9.80 9.21
C TYR A 160 -7.86 10.05 10.13
N TRP A 161 -7.17 8.96 10.48
CA TRP A 161 -6.00 8.91 11.38
C TRP A 161 -4.92 8.04 10.76
N LEU A 162 -3.67 8.50 10.77
CA LEU A 162 -2.52 7.63 10.47
C LEU A 162 -2.03 7.00 11.79
N ARG A 163 -2.67 5.91 12.21
CA ARG A 163 -2.45 5.25 13.52
C ARG A 163 -1.03 4.69 13.68
N GLY A 164 -0.41 4.30 12.58
CA GLY A 164 0.97 3.81 12.54
C GLY A 164 1.46 3.74 11.10
N GLY A 165 2.75 3.49 10.90
CA GLY A 165 3.35 3.46 9.56
C GLY A 165 2.78 2.40 8.60
N ARG A 166 1.93 1.49 9.08
CA ARG A 166 1.19 0.49 8.26
C ARG A 166 -0.30 0.41 8.64
N SER A 167 -0.84 1.43 9.31
CA SER A 167 -2.21 1.40 9.84
C SER A 167 -2.91 2.74 9.68
N ILE A 168 -4.02 2.75 8.92
CA ILE A 168 -4.89 3.91 8.70
C ILE A 168 -6.25 3.58 9.28
N GLU A 169 -6.80 4.46 10.12
CA GLU A 169 -8.20 4.39 10.56
C GLU A 169 -9.03 5.47 9.88
N TYR A 170 -10.27 5.15 9.53
CA TYR A 170 -11.27 6.12 9.10
C TYR A 170 -12.63 5.93 9.78
N VAL A 171 -13.41 7.02 9.77
CA VAL A 171 -14.85 7.02 10.00
C VAL A 171 -15.48 7.83 8.87
N ILE A 172 -16.25 7.18 8.01
CA ILE A 172 -17.19 7.85 7.12
C ILE A 172 -18.57 7.85 7.77
N ASN A 173 -19.23 9.01 7.80
CA ASN A 173 -20.58 9.16 8.35
C ASN A 173 -21.33 10.24 7.57
N GLY A 174 -22.42 9.87 6.92
CA GLY A 174 -23.21 10.77 6.08
C GLY A 174 -24.31 10.07 5.28
N LYS A 175 -24.73 10.73 4.19
CA LYS A 175 -25.77 10.28 3.26
C LYS A 175 -25.33 10.48 1.82
N PHE A 176 -25.64 9.52 0.97
CA PHE A 176 -25.54 9.64 -0.48
C PHE A 176 -26.86 10.11 -1.09
N TYR A 177 -26.74 10.91 -2.16
CA TYR A 177 -27.84 11.46 -2.93
C TYR A 177 -27.60 11.23 -4.43
N ASN A 178 -28.68 11.21 -5.20
CA ASN A 178 -28.62 10.94 -6.64
C ASN A 178 -28.14 12.16 -7.44
N ASN A 179 -28.46 13.38 -6.98
CA ASN A 179 -28.30 14.63 -7.74
C ASN A 179 -27.53 15.70 -6.95
N GLY A 180 -27.29 16.85 -7.60
CA GLY A 180 -26.66 18.04 -7.02
C GLY A 180 -25.15 18.07 -7.22
N THR A 181 -24.49 18.95 -6.47
CA THR A 181 -23.03 19.14 -6.45
C THR A 181 -22.53 18.89 -5.04
N THR A 182 -21.36 18.24 -4.89
CA THR A 182 -20.70 18.08 -3.59
C THR A 182 -19.64 19.17 -3.41
N THR A 183 -19.74 19.96 -2.35
CA THR A 183 -18.69 20.89 -1.90
C THR A 183 -17.89 20.23 -0.79
N ILE A 184 -16.56 20.24 -0.92
CA ILE A 184 -15.63 19.64 0.05
C ILE A 184 -14.94 20.77 0.84
N SER A 185 -14.76 20.61 2.16
CA SER A 185 -13.98 21.54 2.98
C SER A 185 -13.29 20.85 4.17
N GLY A 186 -12.19 21.46 4.63
CA GLY A 186 -11.28 20.82 5.57
C GLY A 186 -10.35 19.82 4.87
N GLY A 187 -10.01 18.74 5.56
CA GLY A 187 -8.84 17.92 5.23
C GLY A 187 -7.54 18.60 5.67
N ALA A 188 -6.49 17.79 5.84
CA ALA A 188 -5.13 18.27 6.10
C ALA A 188 -4.11 17.18 5.74
N ASN A 189 -2.87 17.61 5.50
CA ASN A 189 -1.71 16.74 5.54
C ASN A 189 -1.51 16.26 6.99
N ILE A 190 -1.37 14.95 7.21
CA ILE A 190 -1.16 14.37 8.55
C ILE A 190 0.00 13.38 8.58
N GLY A 191 0.81 13.46 9.63
CA GLY A 191 1.86 12.52 9.99
C GLY A 191 1.36 11.36 10.87
N VAL A 192 2.29 10.49 11.28
CA VAL A 192 1.98 9.34 12.15
C VAL A 192 1.53 9.81 13.54
N GLY A 193 0.40 9.32 14.01
CA GLY A 193 -0.27 9.70 15.25
C GLY A 193 -1.32 10.81 15.10
N GLU A 194 -1.31 11.53 13.98
CA GLU A 194 -2.19 12.67 13.73
C GLU A 194 -3.52 12.28 13.06
N SER A 195 -4.41 13.27 12.88
CA SER A 195 -5.75 13.06 12.34
C SER A 195 -6.35 14.31 11.71
N ALA A 196 -7.22 14.12 10.72
CA ALA A 196 -7.94 15.21 10.07
C ALA A 196 -9.39 14.82 9.73
N THR A 197 -10.15 15.77 9.19
CA THR A 197 -11.55 15.58 8.81
C THR A 197 -11.87 16.37 7.55
N LEU A 198 -12.37 15.66 6.53
CA LEU A 198 -13.04 16.23 5.38
C LEU A 198 -14.53 16.33 5.68
N ASN A 199 -15.13 17.45 5.28
CA ASN A 199 -16.55 17.73 5.39
C ASN A 199 -17.11 17.86 3.98
N PHE A 200 -18.29 17.28 3.75
CA PHE A 200 -18.94 17.25 2.44
C PHE A 200 -20.35 17.81 2.58
N SER A 201 -20.68 18.81 1.76
CA SER A 201 -22.03 19.39 1.68
C SER A 201 -22.61 19.19 0.29
N VAL A 202 -23.94 19.09 0.17
CA VAL A 202 -24.65 18.77 -1.08
C VAL A 202 -25.75 19.77 -1.32
N SER A 203 -25.82 20.31 -2.53
CA SER A 203 -26.80 21.35 -2.91
C SER A 203 -28.25 20.87 -3.03
N VAL A 204 -28.49 19.56 -3.24
CA VAL A 204 -29.83 18.98 -3.48
C VAL A 204 -30.10 17.74 -2.62
N THR A 205 -30.43 17.96 -1.35
CA THR A 205 -30.70 16.91 -0.35
C THR A 205 -32.07 16.23 -0.48
N SER A 206 -32.94 16.67 -1.39
CA SER A 206 -34.22 16.00 -1.68
C SER A 206 -34.05 14.67 -2.43
N SER A 207 -32.88 14.42 -3.03
CA SER A 207 -32.63 13.29 -3.93
C SER A 207 -32.00 12.06 -3.24
N TYR A 208 -32.38 11.78 -1.99
CA TYR A 208 -31.79 10.74 -1.14
C TYR A 208 -31.61 9.38 -1.84
N TYR A 209 -30.47 8.72 -1.58
CA TYR A 209 -30.14 7.39 -2.10
C TYR A 209 -29.92 6.37 -0.96
N ALA A 210 -29.01 6.67 -0.03
CA ALA A 210 -28.68 5.78 1.08
C ALA A 210 -27.96 6.53 2.22
N ASP A 211 -28.18 6.12 3.47
CA ASP A 211 -27.27 6.40 4.58
C ASP A 211 -25.93 5.66 4.41
N CYS A 212 -24.86 6.20 5.00
CA CYS A 212 -23.53 5.60 5.00
C CYS A 212 -22.84 5.84 6.35
N TYR A 213 -22.55 4.75 7.06
CA TYR A 213 -21.69 4.76 8.24
C TYR A 213 -20.74 3.57 8.19
N GLU A 214 -19.43 3.84 8.18
CA GLU A 214 -18.41 2.81 8.37
C GLU A 214 -17.27 3.39 9.22
N ARG A 215 -16.85 2.65 10.25
CA ARG A 215 -15.62 2.89 11.01
C ARG A 215 -14.72 1.68 10.86
N ARG A 216 -13.46 1.90 10.46
CA ARG A 216 -12.52 0.80 10.26
C ARG A 216 -11.07 1.24 10.43
N THR A 217 -10.28 0.36 11.03
CA THR A 217 -8.82 0.43 11.03
C THR A 217 -8.30 -0.62 10.07
N ALA A 218 -7.59 -0.19 9.02
CA ALA A 218 -7.01 -1.04 8.01
C ALA A 218 -5.52 -1.22 8.25
N THR A 219 -5.06 -2.47 8.31
CA THR A 219 -3.65 -2.83 8.16
C THR A 219 -3.32 -2.82 6.66
N LEU A 220 -2.27 -2.11 6.29
CA LEU A 220 -1.83 -2.01 4.90
C LEU A 220 -1.04 -3.28 4.47
N PRO A 221 -1.12 -3.69 3.19
CA PRO A 221 -0.61 -4.98 2.71
C PRO A 221 0.89 -5.17 2.90
#